data_AF-A0A4Q0LQM9-F1
#
_entry.id   AF-A0A4Q0LQM9-F1
#
_cell.length_a   1.000
_cell.length_b   1.000
_cell.length_c   1.000
_cell.angle_alpha   90.00
_cell.angle_beta   90.00
_cell.angle_gamma   90.00
#
_symmetry.space_group_name_H-M   'P 1'
#
loop_
_entity.id
_entity.type
_entity.pdbx_description
1 polymer ?
#
loop_
_entity_poly.entity_id
_entity_poly.type
_entity_poly.pdbx_seq_one_letter_code
_entity_poly.pdbx_strand_id
1 'polypeptide(L)'
;NSIVTEIANIIKSEDNYIKRERKIICFFLNLIKEIMALALAKVDDEMITKVKAQGYQIDKKNERSINMAFGEVRYVRRRYVCPGKQA
;
A
#
# COMPACT_ATOMS: atom_id res chain seq x y z
N ASN A 1 10.01 -16.22 2.26
CA ASN A 1 11.29 -15.73 1.70
C ASN A 1 11.66 -14.43 2.37
N SER A 2 12.89 -14.30 2.86
CA SER A 2 13.36 -13.08 3.53
C SER A 2 13.78 -12.04 2.48
N ILE A 3 13.62 -10.75 2.80
CA ILE A 3 14.15 -9.62 2.01
C ILE A 3 15.63 -9.85 1.65
N VAL A 4 16.41 -10.41 2.59
CA VAL A 4 17.84 -10.73 2.39
C VAL A 4 18.03 -11.76 1.27
N THR A 5 17.17 -12.77 1.19
CA THR A 5 17.24 -13.81 0.15
C THR A 5 16.95 -13.22 -1.22
N GLU A 6 15.97 -12.32 -1.34
CA GLU A 6 15.63 -11.70 -2.61
C GLU A 6 16.74 -10.76 -3.11
N ILE A 7 17.31 -9.94 -2.23
CA ILE A 7 18.46 -9.10 -2.57
C ILE A 7 19.65 -9.95 -3.00
N ALA A 8 19.96 -11.02 -2.27
CA ALA A 8 21.05 -11.94 -2.63
C ALA A 8 20.82 -12.58 -4.00
N ASN A 9 19.58 -12.93 -4.34
CA ASN A 9 19.23 -13.46 -5.66
C ASN A 9 19.42 -12.41 -6.75
N ILE A 10 19.00 -11.15 -6.52
CA ILE A 10 19.24 -10.05 -7.46
C ILE A 10 20.73 -9.86 -7.71
N ILE A 11 21.55 -9.86 -6.65
CA ILE A 11 23.01 -9.72 -6.74
C ILE A 11 23.63 -10.85 -7.56
N LYS A 12 23.19 -12.10 -7.35
CA LYS A 12 23.68 -13.28 -8.08
C LYS A 12 23.21 -13.34 -9.54
N SER A 13 22.09 -12.70 -9.87
CA SER A 13 21.44 -12.82 -11.19
C SER A 13 21.94 -11.85 -12.27
N GLU A 14 22.79 -10.89 -11.90
CA GLU A 14 23.17 -9.79 -12.80
C GLU A 14 24.63 -9.42 -12.61
N ASP A 15 25.48 -9.67 -13.60
CA ASP A 15 26.92 -9.38 -13.53
C ASP A 15 27.24 -7.91 -13.78
N ASN A 16 26.36 -7.18 -14.48
CA ASN A 16 26.55 -5.76 -14.71
C ASN A 16 26.16 -4.94 -13.46
N TYR A 17 27.14 -4.25 -12.89
CA TYR A 17 26.98 -3.43 -11.67
C TYR A 17 25.83 -2.43 -11.76
N ILE A 18 25.70 -1.69 -12.87
CA ILE A 18 24.67 -0.65 -13.05
C ILE A 18 23.28 -1.29 -13.14
N LYS A 19 23.13 -2.39 -13.89
CA LYS A 19 21.85 -3.10 -13.98
C LYS A 19 21.46 -3.71 -12.64
N ARG A 20 22.42 -4.24 -11.90
CA ARG A 20 22.21 -4.82 -10.57
C ARG A 20 21.71 -3.76 -9.59
N GLU A 21 22.38 -2.60 -9.54
CA GLU A 21 21.96 -1.47 -8.71
C GLU A 21 20.51 -1.03 -9.04
N ARG A 22 20.18 -0.87 -10.33
CA ARG A 22 18.82 -0.54 -10.75
C ARG A 22 17.78 -1.58 -10.30
N LYS A 23 18.09 -2.87 -10.43
CA LYS A 23 17.19 -3.95 -9.97
C LYS A 23 16.96 -3.89 -8.46
N ILE A 24 18.01 -3.61 -7.68
CA ILE A 24 17.91 -3.45 -6.22
C ILE A 24 17.04 -2.23 -5.87
N ILE A 25 17.24 -1.09 -6.53
CA ILE A 25 16.41 0.11 -6.34
C ILE A 25 14.95 -0.20 -6.66
N CYS A 26 14.66 -0.79 -7.82
CA CYS A 26 13.30 -1.15 -8.22
C CYS A 26 12.65 -2.10 -7.21
N PHE A 27 13.40 -3.08 -6.71
CA PHE A 27 12.93 -4.00 -5.67
C PHE A 27 12.51 -3.23 -4.39
N PHE A 28 13.36 -2.35 -3.88
CA PHE A 28 13.03 -1.55 -2.69
C PHE A 28 11.83 -0.62 -2.91
N LEU A 29 11.75 0.05 -4.07
CA LEU A 29 10.62 0.93 -4.37
C LEU A 29 9.29 0.15 -4.38
N ASN A 30 9.28 -1.06 -4.95
CA ASN A 30 8.08 -1.90 -4.95
C ASN A 30 7.75 -2.41 -3.54
N LEU A 31 8.75 -2.87 -2.79
CA LEU A 31 8.56 -3.31 -1.41
C LEU A 31 7.96 -2.18 -0.53
N ILE A 32 8.46 -0.95 -0.67
CA ILE A 32 7.92 0.20 0.07
C ILE A 32 6.47 0.48 -0.33
N LYS A 33 6.12 0.42 -1.63
CA LYS A 33 4.73 0.59 -2.08
C LYS A 33 3.80 -0.45 -1.45
N GLU A 34 4.21 -1.72 -1.41
CA GLU A 34 3.43 -2.80 -0.82
C GLU A 34 3.23 -2.57 0.69
N ILE A 35 4.29 -2.23 1.41
CA ILE A 35 4.22 -1.90 2.84
C ILE A 35 3.26 -0.74 3.08
N MET A 36 3.31 0.31 2.24
CA MET A 36 2.43 1.46 2.37
C MET A 36 0.97 1.12 2.07
N ALA A 37 0.71 0.31 1.04
CA ALA A 37 -0.65 -0.15 0.74
C ALA A 37 -1.24 -0.97 1.91
N LEU A 38 -0.44 -1.86 2.51
CA LEU A 38 -0.84 -2.65 3.68
C LEU A 38 -1.08 -1.76 4.90
N ALA A 39 -0.21 -0.78 5.16
CA ALA A 39 -0.39 0.16 6.26
C ALA A 39 -1.68 0.98 6.10
N LEU A 40 -1.97 1.48 4.89
CA LEU A 40 -3.21 2.20 4.60
C LEU A 40 -4.46 1.34 4.78
N ALA A 41 -4.40 0.07 4.34
CA ALA A 41 -5.48 -0.89 4.53
C ALA A 41 -5.74 -1.16 6.02
N LYS A 42 -4.68 -1.32 6.82
CA LYS A 42 -4.78 -1.50 8.27
C LYS A 42 -5.45 -0.31 8.95
N VAL A 43 -5.08 0.91 8.58
CA VAL A 43 -5.72 2.13 9.11
C VAL A 43 -7.21 2.17 8.75
N ASP A 44 -7.59 1.78 7.51
CA ASP A 44 -9.00 1.71 7.11
C ASP A 44 -9.78 0.66 7.92
N ASP A 45 -9.16 -0.49 8.24
CA ASP A 45 -9.77 -1.52 9.08
C ASP A 45 -9.98 -1.05 10.53
N GLU A 46 -8.99 -0.37 11.12
CA GLU A 46 -9.07 0.16 12.48
C GLU A 46 -10.14 1.26 12.65
N MET A 47 -10.50 1.95 11.55
CA MET A 47 -11.53 2.98 11.56
C MET A 47 -12.96 2.43 11.68
N ILE A 48 -13.21 1.18 11.29
CA ILE A 48 -14.59 0.64 11.14
C ILE A 48 -15.40 0.82 12.42
N THR A 49 -14.87 0.37 13.56
CA THR A 49 -15.59 0.38 14.83
C THR A 49 -15.90 1.81 15.29
N LYS A 50 -14.93 2.72 15.17
CA LYS A 50 -15.09 4.13 15.57
C LYS A 50 -16.13 4.84 14.71
N VAL A 51 -16.09 4.61 13.40
CA VAL A 51 -16.98 5.28 12.44
C VAL A 51 -18.40 4.73 12.55
N LYS A 52 -18.57 3.41 12.72
CA LYS A 52 -19.88 2.80 12.98
C LYS A 52 -20.52 3.30 14.28
N ALA A 53 -19.74 3.46 15.36
CA ALA A 53 -20.23 4.01 16.62
C ALA A 53 -20.78 5.45 16.49
N GLN A 54 -20.36 6.19 15.47
CA GLN A 54 -20.85 7.54 15.15
C GLN A 54 -22.11 7.54 14.26
N GLY A 55 -22.67 6.36 13.96
CA GLY A 55 -23.88 6.22 13.13
C GLY A 55 -23.64 6.10 11.63
N TYR A 56 -22.38 6.04 11.19
CA TYR A 56 -22.06 5.83 9.78
C TYR A 56 -22.15 4.35 9.39
N GLN A 57 -22.56 4.12 8.15
CA GLN A 57 -22.63 2.80 7.52
C GLN A 57 -21.63 2.73 6.36
N ILE A 58 -21.17 1.53 6.03
CA ILE A 58 -20.30 1.31 4.88
C ILE A 58 -21.20 1.22 3.63
N ASP A 59 -21.01 2.15 2.69
CA ASP A 59 -21.69 2.18 1.40
C ASP A 59 -21.03 1.18 0.43
N LYS A 60 -19.71 1.36 0.23
CA LYS A 60 -18.92 0.53 -0.69
C LYS A 60 -17.43 0.60 -0.38
N LYS A 61 -16.67 -0.34 -0.95
CA LYS A 61 -15.21 -0.28 -1.00
C LYS A 61 -14.78 0.27 -2.36
N ASN A 62 -13.91 1.26 -2.37
CA ASN A 62 -13.37 1.81 -3.61
C ASN A 62 -11.85 1.69 -3.62
N GLU A 63 -11.30 1.42 -4.79
CA GLU A 63 -9.87 1.61 -5.01
C GLU A 63 -9.52 3.10 -4.98
N ARG A 64 -8.36 3.40 -4.42
CA ARG A 64 -7.76 4.72 -4.32
C ARG A 64 -6.29 4.61 -4.65
N SER A 65 -5.77 5.65 -5.30
CA SER A 65 -4.34 5.80 -5.58
C SER A 65 -3.80 7.06 -4.93
N ILE A 66 -2.55 6.99 -4.48
CA ILE A 66 -1.78 8.13 -3.98
C ILE A 66 -0.42 8.10 -4.68
N ASN A 67 -0.05 9.21 -5.31
CA ASN A 67 1.28 9.38 -5.88
C ASN A 67 2.26 9.77 -4.78
N MET A 68 3.25 8.91 -4.53
CA MET A 68 4.31 9.14 -3.55
C MET A 68 5.66 9.26 -4.25
N ALA A 69 6.70 9.68 -3.52
CA ALA A 69 8.06 9.83 -4.08
C ALA A 69 8.63 8.54 -4.68
N PHE A 70 8.18 7.38 -4.20
CA PHE A 70 8.56 6.06 -4.71
C PHE A 70 7.60 5.49 -5.76
N GLY A 71 6.57 6.23 -6.15
CA GLY A 71 5.61 5.89 -7.20
C GLY A 71 4.16 5.79 -6.71
N GLU A 72 3.27 5.36 -7.61
CA GLU A 72 1.84 5.19 -7.30
C GLU A 72 1.63 4.02 -6.32
N VAL A 73 0.93 4.29 -5.21
CA VAL A 73 0.44 3.29 -4.26
C VAL A 73 -1.06 3.19 -4.42
N ARG A 74 -1.56 1.97 -4.71
CA ARG A 74 -2.99 1.67 -4.78
C ARG A 74 -3.43 0.92 -3.54
N TYR A 75 -4.58 1.28 -3.00
CA TYR A 75 -5.18 0.62 -1.84
C TYR A 75 -6.70 0.71 -1.91
N VAL A 76 -7.37 -0.17 -1.17
CA VAL A 76 -8.83 -0.19 -1.09
C VAL A 76 -9.27 0.46 0.20
N ARG A 77 -10.22 1.40 0.12
CA ARG A 77 -10.77 2.12 1.27
C ARG A 77 -12.29 2.01 1.30
N ARG A 78 -12.86 1.92 2.50
CA ARG A 78 -14.32 1.98 2.71
C ARG A 78 -14.83 3.41 2.61
N ARG A 79 -15.90 3.61 1.84
CA ARG A 79 -16.69 4.85 1.85
C ARG A 79 -17.79 4.69 2.88
N TYR A 80 -17.88 5.68 3.76
CA TYR A 80 -18.87 5.74 4.82
C TYR A 80 -19.94 6.78 4.50
N VAL A 81 -21.19 6.49 4.84
CA VAL A 81 -22.34 7.39 4.70
C VAL A 81 -23.13 7.40 6.01
N CYS A 82 -23.59 8.57 6.44
CA CYS A 82 -24.46 8.70 7.61
C CYS A 82 -25.83 9.19 7.14
N PRO A 83 -26.92 8.45 7.39
CA PRO A 83 -28.26 8.93 7.07
C PRO A 83 -28.51 10.29 7.74
N GLY A 84 -28.97 11.27 6.96
CA GLY A 84 -29.27 12.62 7.47
C GLY A 84 -28.08 13.60 7.57
N LYS A 85 -26.84 13.16 7.28
CA LYS A 85 -25.70 14.07 7.06
C LYS A 85 -25.33 14.02 5.57
N GLN A 86 -25.46 15.15 4.87
CA GLN A 86 -24.94 15.25 3.50
C GLN A 86 -23.42 15.10 3.53
N ALA A 87 -22.88 14.47 2.48
CA ALA A 87 -21.48 14.08 2.34
C ALA A 87 -20.54 15.28 2.20
#